data_AF-A0A9Q1HPQ3-F1
#
_entry.id   AF-A0A9Q1HPQ3-F1
#
_cell.length_a   1.000
_cell.length_b   1.000
_cell.length_c   1.000
_cell.angle_alpha   90.00
_cell.angle_beta   90.00
_cell.angle_gamma   90.00
#
_symmetry.space_group_name_H-M   'P 1'
#
loop_
_entity.id
_entity.type
_entity.pdbx_description
1 polymer ?
#
loop_
_entity_poly.entity_id
_entity_poly.type
_entity_poly.pdbx_seq_one_letter_code
_entity_poly.pdbx_strand_id
1 'polypeptide(L)' 'MMMSNILLLVILGLFVDESMADIVVSQSPSAQAVQLGDTVSISCTVSQNVLLDSTLSWYLQKPGQALNF' A
#
# COMPACT_ATOMS: atom_id res chain seq x y z
N MET A 1 -34.16 -23.43 -23.20
CA MET A 1 -32.86 -22.76 -23.41
C MET A 1 -32.38 -22.03 -22.14
N MET A 2 -32.49 -22.68 -20.97
CA MET A 2 -32.24 -22.06 -19.65
C MET A 2 -31.05 -22.68 -18.90
N MET A 3 -30.74 -23.95 -19.17
CA MET A 3 -29.65 -24.69 -18.51
C MET A 3 -28.24 -24.25 -18.97
N SER A 4 -28.11 -23.74 -20.20
CA SER A 4 -26.82 -23.27 -20.75
C SER A 4 -26.31 -22.00 -20.07
N ASN A 5 -27.20 -21.12 -19.61
CA ASN A 5 -26.81 -19.87 -18.97
C ASN A 5 -26.27 -20.09 -17.55
N ILE A 6 -26.86 -21.06 -16.82
CA ILE A 6 -26.41 -21.43 -15.46
C ILE A 6 -25.00 -22.04 -15.53
N LEU A 7 -24.76 -22.92 -16.50
CA LEU A 7 -23.44 -23.53 -16.68
C LEU A 7 -22.38 -22.47 -17.04
N LEU A 8 -22.72 -21.51 -17.89
CA LEU A 8 -21.84 -20.39 -18.25
C LEU A 8 -21.51 -19.50 -17.03
N LEU A 9 -22.51 -19.18 -16.20
CA LEU A 9 -22.33 -18.40 -14.96
C LEU A 9 -21.42 -19.11 -13.96
N VAL A 10 -21.57 -20.43 -13.78
CA VAL A 10 -20.71 -21.23 -12.91
C VAL A 10 -19.28 -21.25 -13.43
N ILE A 11 -19.09 -21.44 -14.73
CA ILE A 11 -17.75 -21.42 -15.35
C ILE A 11 -17.09 -20.05 -15.19
N LEU A 12 -17.80 -18.93 -15.44
CA LEU A 12 -17.26 -17.59 -15.21
C LEU A 12 -16.88 -17.37 -13.74
N GLY A 13 -17.72 -17.84 -12.80
CA GLY A 13 -17.45 -17.75 -11.36
C GLY A 13 -16.19 -18.50 -10.93
N LEU A 14 -15.88 -19.63 -11.59
CA LEU A 14 -14.66 -20.43 -11.33
C LEU A 14 -13.37 -19.76 -11.85
N PHE A 15 -13.48 -18.75 -12.71
CA PHE A 15 -12.35 -18.00 -13.25
C PHE A 15 -12.19 -16.60 -12.64
N VAL A 16 -12.95 -16.27 -11.59
CA VAL A 16 -12.78 -15.00 -10.87
C VAL A 16 -11.68 -15.20 -9.83
N ASP A 17 -10.45 -14.85 -10.19
CA ASP A 17 -9.41 -14.57 -9.19
C ASP A 17 -9.76 -13.26 -8.48
N GLU A 18 -9.58 -13.20 -7.16
CA GLU A 18 -9.70 -11.95 -6.41
C GLU A 18 -8.73 -10.91 -7.00
N SER A 19 -9.26 -9.79 -7.51
CA SER A 19 -8.43 -8.67 -7.88
C SER A 19 -7.96 -7.95 -6.61
N MET A 20 -6.66 -8.00 -6.31
CA MET A 20 -6.11 -7.17 -5.25
C MET A 20 -5.94 -5.74 -5.78
N ALA A 21 -6.54 -4.76 -5.11
CA ALA A 21 -6.25 -3.36 -5.38
C ALA A 21 -4.82 -3.02 -4.91
N ASP A 22 -4.11 -2.18 -5.65
CA ASP A 22 -2.78 -1.72 -5.24
C ASP A 22 -2.83 -1.00 -3.89
N ILE A 23 -1.84 -1.28 -3.04
CA ILE A 23 -1.63 -0.57 -1.78
C ILE A 23 -0.74 0.64 -2.07
N VAL A 24 -1.31 1.83 -1.90
CA VAL A 24 -0.61 3.09 -2.13
C VAL A 24 -0.21 3.67 -0.78
N VAL A 25 1.08 4.00 -0.64
CA VAL A 25 1.63 4.69 0.52
C VAL A 25 1.95 6.13 0.12
N SER A 26 1.43 7.08 0.88
CA SER A 26 1.65 8.52 0.67
C SER A 26 2.28 9.13 1.91
N GLN A 27 3.29 9.98 1.71
CA GLN A 27 4.03 10.63 2.79
C GLN A 27 4.02 12.15 2.63
N SER A 28 3.99 12.85 3.75
CA SER A 28 4.04 14.32 3.78
C SER A 28 4.81 14.85 4.99
N PRO A 29 5.56 15.95 4.85
CA PRO A 29 5.87 16.66 3.60
C PRO A 29 6.85 15.87 2.71
N SER A 30 6.91 16.17 1.41
CA SER A 30 7.87 15.52 0.49
C SER A 30 9.32 15.98 0.73
N ALA A 31 9.48 17.23 1.14
CA ALA A 31 10.74 17.81 1.58
C ALA A 31 10.45 18.96 2.55
N GLN A 32 11.34 19.17 3.51
CA GLN A 32 11.26 20.28 4.46
C GLN A 32 12.66 20.77 4.78
N ALA A 33 12.88 22.08 4.69
CA ALA A 33 14.09 22.71 5.21
C ALA A 33 13.92 22.96 6.70
N VAL A 34 14.95 22.65 7.50
CA VAL A 34 14.89 22.68 8.96
C VAL A 34 16.19 23.21 9.55
N GLN A 35 16.12 23.76 10.75
CA GLN A 35 17.29 24.17 11.54
C GLN A 35 17.70 23.08 12.53
N LEU A 36 18.93 23.22 13.03
CA LEU A 36 19.46 22.30 14.02
C LEU A 36 18.68 22.45 15.33
N GLY A 37 18.15 21.33 15.85
CA GLY A 37 17.34 21.31 17.06
C GLY A 37 15.84 21.38 16.83
N ASP A 38 15.41 21.57 15.58
CA ASP A 38 13.99 21.51 15.23
C ASP A 38 13.44 20.09 15.40
N THR A 39 12.21 19.99 15.90
CA THR A 39 11.44 18.74 15.86
C THR A 39 10.66 18.69 14.56
N VAL A 40 10.79 17.59 13.83
CA VAL A 40 10.07 17.35 12.57
C VAL A 40 9.04 16.25 12.76
N SER A 41 7.95 16.35 12.00
CA SER A 41 6.93 15.30 11.93
C SER A 41 6.69 14.95 10.47
N ILE A 42 6.72 13.65 10.17
CA ILE A 42 6.41 13.10 8.84
C ILE A 42 5.18 12.22 9.01
N SER A 43 4.18 12.44 8.19
CA SER A 43 2.96 11.64 8.15
C SER A 43 3.04 10.59 7.06
N CYS A 44 2.47 9.41 7.32
CA CYS A 44 2.34 8.31 6.38
C CYS A 44 0.87 7.88 6.35
N THR A 45 0.27 7.85 5.16
CA THR A 45 -1.11 7.37 4.94
C THR A 45 -1.09 6.24 3.94
N VAL A 46 -1.74 5.13 4.28
CA VAL A 46 -1.88 3.97 3.40
C VAL A 46 -3.32 3.85 2.92
N SER A 47 -3.51 3.54 1.63
CA SER A 47 -4.84 3.50 0.99
C SER A 47 -5.76 2.39 1.51
N GLN A 48 -5.21 1.43 2.25
CA GLN A 48 -5.93 0.26 2.77
C GLN A 48 -5.58 0.02 4.24
N ASN A 49 -6.43 -0.71 4.95
CA ASN A 49 -6.15 -1.11 6.32
C ASN A 49 -5.12 -2.24 6.34
N VAL A 50 -3.84 -1.87 6.41
CA VAL A 50 -2.70 -2.80 6.62
C VAL A 50 -2.38 -3.02 8.11
N LEU A 51 -3.17 -2.43 9.03
CA LEU A 51 -2.87 -2.46 10.47
C LEU A 51 -3.15 -3.83 11.12
N LEU A 52 -3.73 -4.78 10.40
CA LEU A 52 -3.97 -6.14 10.90
C LEU A 52 -2.67 -6.83 11.34
N ASP A 53 -1.52 -6.47 10.72
CA ASP A 53 -0.22 -7.13 10.97
C ASP A 53 0.92 -6.18 11.38
N SER A 54 0.65 -4.91 11.70
CA SER A 54 1.67 -3.94 12.17
C SER A 54 2.92 -3.80 11.30
N THR A 55 2.79 -3.93 9.97
CA THR A 55 3.93 -4.03 9.03
C THR A 55 4.50 -2.70 8.54
N LEU A 56 4.05 -1.57 9.08
CA LEU A 56 4.56 -0.24 8.73
C LEU A 56 5.84 0.10 9.50
N SER A 57 6.92 0.35 8.77
CA SER A 57 8.23 0.74 9.31
C SER A 57 8.75 2.01 8.65
N TRP A 58 9.53 2.80 9.40
CA TRP A 58 10.22 3.98 8.89
C TRP A 58 11.66 3.63 8.53
N TYR A 59 12.15 4.16 7.41
CA TYR A 59 13.51 3.91 6.92
C TYR A 59 14.25 5.21 6.73
N LEU A 60 15.52 5.24 7.15
CA LEU A 60 16.40 6.39 6.95
C LEU A 60 17.37 6.10 5.81
N GLN A 61 17.29 6.89 4.74
CA GLN A 61 18.26 6.88 3.66
C GLN A 61 19.09 8.15 3.66
N LYS A 62 20.41 8.01 3.79
CA LYS A 62 21.36 9.12 3.58
C LYS A 62 21.84 9.12 2.13
N PRO A 63 22.20 10.28 1.56
CA PRO A 63 22.74 10.34 0.20
C PRO A 63 23.90 9.38 0.00
N GLY A 64 23.83 8.54 -1.04
CA GLY A 64 24.88 7.57 -1.38
C GLY A 64 24.95 6.32 -0.49
N GLN A 65 24.03 6.13 0.46
CA GLN A 65 23.97 4.95 1.32
C GLN A 65 22.78 4.05 0.97
N ALA A 66 22.93 2.75 1.24
CA ALA A 66 21.83 1.79 1.18
C ALA A 66 20.77 2.11 2.25
N LEU A 67 19.56 1.57 2.06
CA LEU A 67 18.48 1.68 3.05
C LEU A 67 18.96 1.07 4.38
N ASN A 68 18.92 1.85 5.46
CA ASN A 68 19.10 1.32 6.82
C ASN A 68 17.73 0.98 7.41
N PHE A 69 17.64 -0.24 7.95
CA PHE A 69 16.51 -0.74 8.75
C PHE A 69 16.59 -0.21 10.18
#